data_AF-A0A843CG26-F1
#
_entry.id   AF-A0A843CG26-F1
#
_cell.length_a   1.000
_cell.length_b   1.000
_cell.length_c   1.000
_cell.angle_alpha   90.00
_cell.angle_beta   90.00
_cell.angle_gamma   90.00
#
_symmetry.space_group_name_H-M   'P 1'
#
loop_
_entity.id
_entity.type
_entity.pdbx_description
1 polymer ?
#
loop_
_entity_poly.entity_id
_entity_poly.type
_entity_poly.pdbx_seq_one_letter_code
_entity_poly.pdbx_strand_id
1 'polypeptide(L)'
;IKLGVSYFNDERFWECHEVLEGVWKNCYEGERDLVQGIILVAAALVHYQKFENSICLSVLGRALDKLAKSGGMYHGINIDTLRSKVQAIRNSEKISLFSI
;
A
#
# COMPACT_ATOMS: atom_id res chain seq x y z
N ILE A 1 -7.28 2.04 10.92
CA ILE A 1 -5.90 1.63 10.59
C ILE A 1 -5.54 0.21 11.05
N LYS A 2 -5.49 -0.10 12.36
CA LYS A 2 -5.07 -1.43 12.87
C LYS A 2 -5.75 -2.64 12.19
N LEU A 3 -7.07 -2.57 11.95
CA LEU A 3 -7.79 -3.63 11.24
C LEU A 3 -7.30 -3.80 9.79
N GLY A 4 -7.05 -2.70 9.08
CA GLY A 4 -6.48 -2.74 7.72
C GLY A 4 -5.09 -3.35 7.70
N VAL A 5 -4.25 -3.07 8.70
CA VAL A 5 -2.93 -3.71 8.86
C VAL A 5 -3.06 -5.22 9.06
N SER A 6 -3.99 -5.67 9.91
CA SER A 6 -4.26 -7.10 10.08
C SER A 6 -4.64 -7.75 8.74
N TYR A 7 -5.59 -7.15 8.01
CA TYR A 7 -5.99 -7.66 6.71
C TYR A 7 -4.85 -7.68 5.69
N PHE A 8 -3.98 -6.66 5.66
CA PHE A 8 -2.82 -6.67 4.79
C PHE A 8 -1.88 -7.83 5.11
N ASN A 9 -1.61 -8.05 6.39
CA ASN A 9 -0.67 -9.08 6.86
C ASN A 9 -1.23 -10.50 6.70
N ASP A 10 -2.55 -10.65 6.62
CA ASP A 10 -3.26 -11.88 6.29
C ASP A 10 -3.52 -12.05 4.78
N GLU A 11 -2.89 -11.21 3.92
CA GLU A 11 -3.06 -11.20 2.46
C GLU A 11 -4.50 -10.94 1.96
N ARG A 12 -5.35 -10.39 2.82
CA ARG A 12 -6.71 -9.93 2.51
C ARG A 12 -6.68 -8.49 1.98
N PHE A 13 -6.03 -8.30 0.84
CA PHE A 13 -5.73 -6.97 0.31
C PHE A 13 -6.97 -6.17 -0.09
N TRP A 14 -8.03 -6.84 -0.53
CA TRP A 14 -9.31 -6.17 -0.86
C TRP A 14 -9.96 -5.58 0.40
N GLU A 15 -10.04 -6.34 1.49
CA GLU A 15 -10.62 -5.87 2.74
C GLU A 15 -9.74 -4.81 3.41
N CYS A 16 -8.42 -4.92 3.28
CA CYS A 16 -7.50 -3.84 3.64
C CYS A 16 -7.82 -2.55 2.88
N HIS A 17 -7.94 -2.62 1.55
CA HIS A 17 -8.31 -1.50 0.69
C HIS A 17 -9.62 -0.84 1.15
N GLU A 18 -10.69 -1.62 1.30
CA GLU A 18 -12.02 -1.09 1.66
C GLU A 18 -12.01 -0.40 3.03
N VAL A 19 -11.37 -1.01 4.04
CA VAL A 19 -11.28 -0.43 5.39
C VAL A 19 -10.46 0.87 5.37
N LEU A 20 -9.36 0.90 4.64
CA LEU A 20 -8.51 2.09 4.57
C LEU A 20 -9.14 3.22 3.73
N GLU A 21 -9.92 2.91 2.69
CA GLU A 21 -10.74 3.89 1.96
C GLU A 21 -11.72 4.63 2.90
N GLY A 22 -12.34 3.90 3.83
CA GLY A 22 -13.18 4.50 4.88
C GLY A 22 -12.40 5.48 5.78
N VAL A 23 -11.13 5.18 6.09
CA VAL A 23 -10.27 6.08 6.86
C VAL A 23 -9.84 7.28 6.03
N TRP A 24 -9.45 7.06 4.78
CA TRP A 24 -8.99 8.09 3.85
C TRP A 24 -9.98 9.23 3.66
N LYS A 25 -11.28 8.91 3.62
CA LYS A 25 -12.36 9.90 3.52
C LYS A 25 -12.38 10.93 4.65
N ASN A 26 -11.81 10.58 5.81
CA ASN A 26 -11.76 11.41 7.01
C ASN A 26 -10.37 12.03 7.28
N CYS A 27 -9.38 11.81 6.40
CA CYS A 27 -8.02 12.31 6.58
C CYS A 27 -7.88 13.80 6.22
N TYR A 28 -6.98 14.49 6.92
CA TYR A 28 -6.57 15.86 6.60
C TYR A 28 -5.51 15.91 5.49
N GLU A 29 -5.25 17.11 4.94
CA GLU A 29 -4.51 17.32 3.68
C GLU A 29 -3.10 16.68 3.62
N GLY A 30 -2.41 16.50 4.75
CA GLY A 30 -1.10 15.82 4.79
C GLY A 30 -1.16 14.30 5.01
N GLU A 31 -2.16 13.81 5.74
CA GLU A 31 -2.34 12.37 6.01
C GLU A 31 -2.97 11.65 4.81
N ARG A 32 -3.76 12.39 4.02
CA ARG A 32 -4.52 11.88 2.89
C ARG A 32 -3.63 11.19 1.85
N ASP A 33 -2.47 11.76 1.50
CA ASP A 33 -1.55 11.17 0.53
C ASP A 33 -0.87 9.91 1.08
N LEU A 34 -0.48 9.91 2.36
CA LEU A 34 0.10 8.74 3.03
C LEU A 34 -0.88 7.56 3.02
N VAL A 35 -2.12 7.79 3.46
CA VAL A 35 -3.15 6.75 3.51
C VAL A 35 -3.51 6.28 2.11
N GLN A 36 -3.62 7.20 1.14
CA GLN A 36 -3.84 6.84 -0.26
C GLN A 36 -2.72 5.98 -0.84
N GLY A 37 -1.47 6.26 -0.47
CA GLY A 37 -0.33 5.44 -0.83
C GLY A 37 -0.47 4.00 -0.35
N ILE A 38 -0.85 3.80 0.92
CA ILE A 38 -1.07 2.46 1.50
C ILE A 38 -2.23 1.75 0.80
N ILE A 39 -3.34 2.45 0.53
CA ILE A 39 -4.49 1.92 -0.23
C ILE A 39 -4.06 1.45 -1.61
N LEU A 40 -3.24 2.22 -2.32
CA LEU A 40 -2.73 1.83 -3.64
C LEU A 40 -1.82 0.60 -3.57
N VAL A 41 -1.01 0.43 -2.51
CA VAL A 41 -0.25 -0.81 -2.32
C VAL A 41 -1.19 -2.01 -2.17
N ALA A 42 -2.23 -1.89 -1.32
CA ALA A 42 -3.22 -2.96 -1.17
C ALA A 42 -3.93 -3.26 -2.51
N ALA A 43 -4.41 -2.23 -3.22
CA ALA A 43 -5.04 -2.39 -4.52
C ALA A 43 -4.11 -3.06 -5.56
N ALA A 44 -2.83 -2.71 -5.56
CA ALA A 44 -1.86 -3.34 -6.45
C ALA A 44 -1.72 -4.84 -6.17
N LEU A 45 -1.71 -5.24 -4.90
CA LEU A 45 -1.60 -6.66 -4.52
C LEU A 45 -2.91 -7.43 -4.78
N VAL A 46 -4.07 -6.77 -4.78
CA VAL A 46 -5.31 -7.37 -5.32
C VAL A 46 -5.15 -7.72 -6.81
N HIS A 47 -4.56 -6.82 -7.62
CA HIS A 47 -4.28 -7.12 -9.03
C HIS A 47 -3.27 -8.26 -9.19
N TYR A 48 -2.27 -8.34 -8.31
CA TYR A 48 -1.35 -9.48 -8.29
C TYR A 48 -2.08 -10.81 -8.01
N GLN A 49 -3.01 -10.84 -7.03
CA GLN A 49 -3.83 -12.03 -6.74
C GLN A 49 -4.73 -12.44 -7.91
N LYS A 50 -5.03 -11.52 -8.84
CA LYS A 50 -5.78 -11.78 -10.08
C LYS A 50 -4.89 -12.18 -11.26
N PHE A 51 -3.59 -12.37 -11.04
CA PHE A 51 -2.59 -12.62 -12.08
C PHE A 51 -2.40 -11.44 -13.07
N GLU A 52 -2.76 -10.22 -12.65
CA GLU A 52 -2.67 -8.99 -13.45
C GLU A 52 -1.36 -8.22 -13.14
N ASN A 53 -0.21 -8.88 -13.32
CA ASN A 53 1.10 -8.38 -12.87
C ASN A 53 1.47 -7.00 -13.44
N SER A 54 1.16 -6.74 -14.71
CA SER A 54 1.42 -5.44 -15.33
C SER A 54 0.63 -4.30 -14.66
N ILE A 55 -0.62 -4.58 -14.29
CA ILE A 55 -1.49 -3.64 -13.59
C ILE A 55 -0.98 -3.44 -12.16
N CYS A 56 -0.64 -4.52 -11.46
CA CYS A 56 -0.01 -4.47 -10.14
C CYS A 56 1.21 -3.53 -10.15
N LEU A 57 2.17 -3.77 -11.05
CA LEU A 57 3.38 -2.94 -11.17
C LEU A 57 3.04 -1.48 -11.47
N SER A 58 2.07 -1.20 -12.34
CA SER A 58 1.61 0.16 -12.64
C SER A 58 1.02 0.86 -11.40
N VAL A 59 0.17 0.16 -10.64
CA VAL A 59 -0.44 0.69 -9.42
C VAL A 59 0.62 0.92 -8.33
N LEU A 60 1.60 0.03 -8.16
CA LEU A 60 2.73 0.22 -7.24
C LEU A 60 3.55 1.47 -7.57
N GLY A 61 3.70 1.82 -8.86
CA GLY A 61 4.33 3.07 -9.27
C GLY A 61 3.60 4.30 -8.71
N ARG A 62 2.28 4.34 -8.89
CA ARG A 62 1.43 5.42 -8.33
C ARG A 62 1.44 5.46 -6.80
N ALA A 63 1.55 4.30 -6.15
CA ALA A 63 1.70 4.22 -4.70
C ALA A 63 2.99 4.91 -4.22
N LEU A 64 4.11 4.72 -4.92
CA LEU A 64 5.39 5.39 -4.61
C LEU A 64 5.28 6.92 -4.76
N ASP A 65 4.60 7.39 -5.80
CA ASP A 65 4.39 8.84 -6.00
C ASP A 65 3.66 9.46 -4.80
N LYS A 66 2.63 8.78 -4.29
CA LYS A 66 1.88 9.21 -3.09
C LYS A 66 2.71 9.13 -1.81
N LEU A 67 3.56 8.12 -1.68
CA LEU A 67 4.42 7.94 -0.52
C LEU A 67 5.72 8.76 -0.57
N ALA A 68 6.00 9.48 -1.66
CA ALA A 68 7.30 10.13 -1.89
C ALA A 68 7.74 11.07 -0.75
N LYS A 69 6.79 11.79 -0.15
CA LYS A 69 7.01 12.72 0.97
C LYS A 69 6.68 12.14 2.35
N SER A 70 6.24 10.89 2.40
CA SER A 70 5.86 10.20 3.64
C SER A 70 7.03 9.40 4.22
N GLY A 71 7.15 9.32 5.54
CA GLY A 71 8.21 8.55 6.21
C GLY A 71 7.92 8.34 7.69
N GLY A 72 8.73 7.54 8.37
CA GLY A 72 8.59 7.21 9.78
C GLY A 72 7.48 6.19 10.09
N MET A 73 6.95 6.27 11.31
CA MET A 73 5.95 5.33 11.82
C MET A 73 4.54 5.92 11.73
N TYR A 74 3.61 5.18 11.13
CA TYR A 74 2.19 5.55 11.05
C TYR A 74 1.31 4.42 11.60
N HIS A 75 0.75 4.61 12.80
CA HIS A 75 -0.12 3.63 13.47
C HIS A 75 0.43 2.18 13.51
N GLY A 76 1.76 2.03 13.65
CA GLY A 76 2.44 0.73 13.67
C GLY A 76 3.03 0.29 12.34
N ILE A 77 2.70 1.00 11.24
CA ILE A 77 3.27 0.77 9.92
C ILE A 77 4.59 1.53 9.80
N ASN A 78 5.66 0.86 9.42
CA ASN A 78 6.93 1.51 9.07
C ASN A 78 6.90 1.93 7.60
N ILE A 79 6.67 3.22 7.35
CA ILE A 79 6.47 3.77 6.00
C ILE A 79 7.75 3.71 5.16
N ASP A 80 8.91 3.90 5.79
CA ASP A 80 10.20 3.80 5.11
C ASP A 80 10.43 2.38 4.59
N THR A 81 10.14 1.37 5.42
CA THR A 81 10.23 -0.05 5.04
C THR A 81 9.22 -0.40 3.95
N LEU A 82 7.97 0.06 4.07
CA LEU A 82 6.94 -0.12 3.04
C LEU A 82 7.41 0.42 1.69
N ARG A 83 7.92 1.66 1.66
CA ARG A 83 8.46 2.29 0.45
C ARG A 83 9.62 1.50 -0.13
N SER A 84 10.58 1.08 0.70
CA SER A 84 11.73 0.29 0.23
C SER A 84 11.31 -1.04 -0.41
N LYS A 85 10.33 -1.73 0.18
CA LYS A 85 9.78 -2.98 -0.38
C LYS A 85 9.11 -2.75 -1.73
N VAL A 86 8.24 -1.74 -1.82
CA VAL A 86 7.55 -1.40 -3.07
C VAL A 86 8.55 -0.96 -4.16
N GLN A 87 9.55 -0.17 -3.79
CA GLN A 87 10.61 0.26 -4.71
C GLN A 87 11.43 -0.94 -5.23
N ALA A 88 11.77 -1.90 -4.37
CA ALA A 88 12.49 -3.10 -4.77
C ALA A 88 11.68 -3.95 -5.77
N ILE A 89 10.37 -4.10 -5.56
CA ILE A 89 9.47 -4.76 -6.52
C ILE A 89 9.47 -4.00 -7.85
N ARG A 90 9.34 -2.67 -7.83
CA ARG A 90 9.32 -1.84 -9.04
C ARG A 90 10.63 -1.90 -9.83
N ASN A 91 11.77 -1.97 -9.16
CA ASN A 91 13.08 -2.03 -9.83
C ASN A 91 13.38 -3.41 -10.41
N SER A 92 12.92 -4.49 -9.76
CA SER A 92 13.20 -5.86 -10.18
C SER A 92 12.11 -6.48 -11.05
N GLU A 93 10.92 -5.86 -11.08
CA GLU A 93 9.67 -6.40 -11.63
C GLU A 93 9.25 -7.77 -11.05
N LYS A 94 9.91 -8.21 -9.97
CA LYS A 94 9.59 -9.44 -9.23
C LYS A 94 8.64 -9.10 -8.09
N ILE A 95 7.36 -9.34 -8.31
CA ILE A 95 6.33 -9.14 -7.28
C ILE A 95 6.50 -10.22 -6.21
N SER A 96 6.51 -9.78 -4.95
CA SER A 96 6.51 -10.63 -3.76
C SER A 96 5.57 -10.05 -2.73
N LEU A 97 4.91 -10.94 -1.98
CA LEU A 97 4.05 -10.55 -0.86
C LEU A 97 4.90 -10.25 0.38
N PHE A 98 4.40 -9.37 1.23
CA PHE A 98 5.09 -8.94 2.44
C PHE A 98 4.08 -8.43 3.48
N SER A 99 4.51 -8.31 4.72
CA SER A 99 3.74 -7.67 5.80
C SER A 99 4.17 -6.22 6.03
N ILE A 100 3.27 -5.42 6.61
CA ILE A 100 3.43 -4.01 6.97
C ILE A 100 3.22 -3.74 8.46
#